data_AF-A0AA40RXX0-F1
#
_entry.id   AF-A0AA40RXX0-F1
#
_cell.length_a   1.000
_cell.length_b   1.000
_cell.length_c   1.000
_cell.angle_alpha   90.00
_cell.angle_beta   90.00
_cell.angle_gamma   90.00
#
_symmetry.space_group_name_H-M   'P 1'
#
loop_
_entity.id
_entity.type
_entity.pdbx_description
1 polymer ?
#
loop_
_entity_poly.entity_id
_entity_poly.type
_entity_poly.pdbx_seq_one_letter_code
_entity_poly.pdbx_strand_id
1 'polypeptide(L)'
;YKGYSLNKPEDGQSDFLTLLKRSPKTFWLFTVTQLFSWMAFQYLWTYGTGAVADNVFNAINPTSSGYQNGGNWFGILSAVYAISAVLWSLVLSKIPAGKNKLGYALSLFLGAIGFVSVFFIHSQYALIGSFVLIGVSWAGMMAYPFIMVTNALPGDHMGTYLGLFNGSICLPQI
;
A
#
# COMPACT_ATOMS: atom_id res chain seq x y z
N TYR A 1 -32.05 5.80 2.30
CA TYR A 1 -31.42 6.01 3.62
C TYR A 1 -32.19 5.21 4.66
N LYS A 2 -31.64 4.07 5.13
CA LYS A 2 -32.26 3.29 6.21
C LYS A 2 -31.65 3.77 7.53
N GLY A 3 -32.48 4.37 8.37
CA GLY A 3 -32.10 4.86 9.69
C GLY A 3 -31.71 3.70 10.60
N TYR A 4 -30.51 3.77 11.15
CA TYR A 4 -30.07 2.94 12.27
C TYR A 4 -30.29 3.73 13.56
N SER A 5 -31.12 3.20 14.46
CA SER A 5 -31.37 3.76 15.80
C SER A 5 -30.07 3.86 16.59
N LEU A 6 -29.73 5.10 16.97
CA LEU A 6 -28.68 5.45 17.93
C LEU A 6 -29.17 5.20 19.36
N ASN A 7 -29.34 3.94 19.75
CA ASN A 7 -29.54 3.58 21.16
C ASN A 7 -29.14 2.11 21.38
N LYS A 8 -27.86 1.88 21.67
CA LYS A 8 -27.43 0.78 22.52
C LYS A 8 -26.53 1.34 23.62
N PRO A 9 -26.70 0.85 24.86
CA PRO A 9 -26.06 1.41 26.04
C PRO A 9 -24.54 1.26 25.95
N GLU A 10 -23.81 2.11 26.66
CA GLU A 10 -22.37 1.98 26.91
C GLU A 10 -22.08 0.57 27.44
N ASP A 11 -21.73 -0.36 26.55
CA ASP A 11 -21.21 -1.66 26.93
C ASP A 11 -19.72 -1.46 27.18
N GLY A 12 -19.36 -1.53 28.46
CA GLY A 12 -18.03 -1.24 28.97
C GLY A 12 -16.98 -2.03 28.20
N GLN A 13 -15.86 -1.35 27.89
CA GLN A 13 -14.59 -1.91 27.39
C GLN A 13 -14.68 -3.38 27.03
N SER A 14 -15.33 -3.71 25.92
CA SER A 14 -15.28 -5.07 25.39
C SER A 14 -13.80 -5.38 25.19
N ASP A 15 -13.28 -6.32 25.98
CA ASP A 15 -11.86 -6.63 26.05
C ASP A 15 -11.30 -6.74 24.64
N PHE A 16 -10.17 -6.07 24.36
CA PHE A 16 -9.60 -5.92 23.03
C PHE A 16 -9.47 -7.27 22.30
N LEU A 17 -9.16 -8.32 23.06
CA LEU A 17 -9.08 -9.71 22.60
C LEU A 17 -10.43 -10.27 22.12
N THR A 18 -11.53 -9.87 22.76
CA THR A 18 -12.91 -10.25 22.42
C THR A 18 -13.36 -9.57 21.13
N LEU A 19 -13.01 -8.30 20.91
CA LEU A 19 -13.25 -7.59 19.64
C LEU A 19 -12.45 -8.20 18.48
N LEU A 20 -11.19 -8.56 18.73
CA LEU A 20 -10.34 -9.24 17.74
C LEU A 20 -10.94 -10.57 17.28
N LYS A 21 -11.43 -11.38 18.23
CA LYS A 21 -12.05 -12.68 17.94
C LYS A 21 -13.40 -12.55 17.23
N ARG A 22 -14.14 -11.47 17.47
CA ARG A 22 -15.43 -11.19 16.80
C ARG A 22 -15.29 -10.51 15.45
N SER A 23 -14.07 -10.10 15.06
CA SER A 23 -13.83 -9.41 13.81
C SER A 23 -14.23 -10.26 12.59
N PRO A 24 -14.90 -9.68 11.58
CA PRO A 24 -15.26 -10.42 10.38
C PRO A 24 -14.02 -10.86 9.61
N LYS A 25 -14.08 -12.00 8.91
CA LYS A 25 -12.97 -12.51 8.09
C LYS A 25 -12.44 -11.47 7.09
N THR A 26 -13.34 -10.63 6.58
CA THR A 26 -13.03 -9.53 5.65
C THR A 26 -12.09 -8.51 6.28
N PHE A 27 -12.24 -8.19 7.56
CA PHE A 27 -11.32 -7.30 8.28
C PHE A 27 -9.90 -7.86 8.28
N TRP A 28 -9.74 -9.10 8.77
CA TRP A 28 -8.43 -9.76 8.83
C TRP A 28 -7.76 -9.90 7.47
N LEU A 29 -8.54 -10.20 6.42
CA LEU A 29 -8.02 -10.30 5.06
C LEU A 29 -7.36 -8.98 4.62
N PHE A 30 -8.03 -7.84 4.81
CA PHE A 30 -7.48 -6.55 4.41
C PHE A 30 -6.36 -6.07 5.31
N THR A 31 -6.45 -6.29 6.63
CA THR A 31 -5.38 -5.98 7.59
C THR A 31 -4.09 -6.72 7.25
N VAL A 32 -4.15 -8.03 7.00
CA VAL A 32 -2.97 -8.82 6.62
C VAL A 32 -2.44 -8.41 5.24
N THR A 33 -3.33 -8.18 4.27
CA THR A 33 -2.91 -7.72 2.94
C THR A 33 -2.19 -6.37 3.01
N GLN A 34 -2.69 -5.45 3.83
CA GLN A 34 -2.07 -4.13 4.01
C GLN A 34 -0.73 -4.21 4.73
N LEU A 35 -0.60 -5.06 5.75
CA LEU A 35 0.68 -5.31 6.42
C LEU A 35 1.79 -5.68 5.40
N PHE A 36 1.53 -6.67 4.55
CA PHE A 36 2.50 -7.10 3.53
C PHE A 36 2.74 -6.04 2.45
N SER A 37 1.68 -5.33 2.05
CA SER A 37 1.80 -4.29 1.03
C SER A 37 2.66 -3.13 1.55
N TRP A 38 2.41 -2.67 2.78
CA TRP A 38 3.22 -1.61 3.41
C TRP A 38 4.65 -2.06 3.68
N MET A 39 4.87 -3.31 4.05
CA MET A 39 6.21 -3.86 4.19
C MET A 39 7.01 -3.73 2.89
N ALA A 40 6.44 -4.11 1.74
CA ALA A 40 7.12 -3.96 0.45
C ALA A 40 7.50 -2.50 0.13
N PHE A 41 6.60 -1.55 0.41
CA PHE A 41 6.86 -0.12 0.19
C PHE A 41 7.89 0.45 1.17
N GLN A 42 7.90 0.03 2.44
CA GLN A 42 8.92 0.45 3.40
C GLN A 42 10.32 -0.03 2.97
N TYR A 43 10.44 -1.27 2.50
CA TYR A 43 11.68 -1.77 1.93
C TYR A 43 12.14 -0.94 0.73
N LEU A 44 11.22 -0.59 -0.18
CA LEU A 44 11.54 0.26 -1.33
C LEU A 44 12.04 1.64 -0.92
N TRP A 45 11.41 2.30 0.05
CA TRP A 45 11.87 3.62 0.46
C TRP A 45 13.16 3.58 1.27
N THR A 46 13.38 2.51 2.03
CA THR A 46 14.59 2.35 2.85
C THR A 46 15.81 2.01 1.99
N TYR A 47 15.64 1.11 1.01
CA TYR A 47 16.75 0.56 0.23
C TYR A 47 16.74 0.96 -1.24
N GLY A 48 15.72 1.67 -1.72
CA GLY A 48 15.55 2.00 -3.13
C GLY A 48 16.70 2.79 -3.72
N THR A 49 17.24 3.77 -2.99
CA THR A 49 18.44 4.52 -3.41
C THR A 49 19.63 3.59 -3.63
N GLY A 50 19.92 2.72 -2.67
CA GLY A 50 21.04 1.76 -2.76
C GLY A 50 20.81 0.73 -3.86
N ALA A 51 19.58 0.23 -3.98
CA ALA A 51 19.22 -0.73 -5.02
C ALA A 51 19.35 -0.13 -6.43
N VAL A 52 18.95 1.12 -6.65
CA VAL A 52 19.13 1.81 -7.94
C VAL A 52 20.60 2.10 -8.21
N ALA A 53 21.34 2.55 -7.20
CA ALA A 53 22.77 2.81 -7.32
C ALA A 53 23.57 1.55 -7.69
N ASP A 54 23.23 0.41 -7.09
CA ASP A 54 23.88 -0.87 -7.36
C ASP A 54 23.46 -1.43 -8.74
N ASN A 55 22.15 -1.61 -8.98
CA ASN A 55 21.65 -2.26 -10.19
C ASN A 55 21.91 -1.48 -11.49
N VAL A 56 21.90 -0.14 -11.44
CA VAL A 56 22.02 0.71 -12.64
C VAL A 56 23.42 1.33 -12.76
N PHE A 57 24.02 1.74 -11.64
CA PHE A 57 25.28 2.47 -11.63
C PHE A 57 26.47 1.65 -11.11
N ASN A 58 26.27 0.38 -10.72
CA ASN A 58 27.29 -0.51 -10.14
C ASN A 58 28.07 0.16 -9.00
N ALA A 59 27.38 0.99 -8.21
CA ALA A 59 27.97 1.85 -7.21
C ALA A 59 27.38 1.56 -5.83
N ILE A 60 28.13 0.83 -5.01
CA ILE A 60 27.75 0.46 -3.64
C ILE A 60 28.28 1.44 -2.58
N ASN A 61 29.27 2.26 -2.92
CA ASN A 61 29.89 3.19 -1.98
C ASN A 61 29.10 4.51 -1.90
N PRO A 62 28.51 4.87 -0.74
CA PRO A 62 27.69 6.07 -0.58
C PRO A 62 28.41 7.39 -0.87
N THR A 63 29.74 7.43 -0.78
CA THR A 63 30.53 8.65 -1.06
C THR A 63 30.91 8.79 -2.54
N SER A 64 30.63 7.78 -3.36
CA SER A 64 30.95 7.80 -4.79
C SER A 64 29.96 8.65 -5.59
N SER A 65 30.42 9.22 -6.69
CA SER A 65 29.56 9.93 -7.66
C SER A 65 28.51 9.00 -8.28
N GLY A 66 28.84 7.71 -8.47
CA GLY A 66 27.89 6.70 -8.96
C GLY A 66 26.70 6.50 -8.03
N TYR A 67 26.92 6.48 -6.71
CA TYR A 67 25.84 6.36 -5.73
C TYR A 67 24.96 7.61 -5.69
N GLN A 68 25.56 8.80 -5.81
CA GLN A 68 24.81 10.06 -5.93
C GLN A 68 23.93 10.08 -7.18
N ASN A 69 24.44 9.60 -8.31
CA ASN A 69 23.65 9.45 -9.53
C ASN A 69 22.49 8.44 -9.36
N GLY A 70 22.74 7.35 -8.65
CA GLY A 70 21.70 6.39 -8.25
C GLY A 70 20.59 7.03 -7.42
N GLY A 71 20.94 7.85 -6.43
CA GLY A 71 19.99 8.62 -5.64
C GLY A 71 19.19 9.63 -6.46
N ASN A 72 19.86 10.38 -7.35
CA ASN A 72 19.18 11.31 -8.26
C ASN A 72 18.20 10.56 -9.18
N TRP A 73 18.59 9.39 -9.70
CA TRP A 73 17.72 8.58 -10.54
C TRP A 73 16.55 8.00 -9.75
N PHE A 74 16.77 7.51 -8.53
CA PHE A 74 15.69 7.09 -7.64
C PHE A 74 14.71 8.22 -7.34
N GLY A 75 15.17 9.48 -7.22
CA GLY A 75 14.31 10.66 -7.12
C GLY A 75 13.43 10.86 -8.37
N ILE A 76 13.99 10.67 -9.57
CA ILE A 76 13.22 10.73 -10.83
C ILE A 76 12.19 9.59 -10.89
N LEU A 77 12.60 8.36 -10.57
CA LEU A 77 11.71 7.20 -10.48
C LEU A 77 10.61 7.41 -9.44
N SER A 78 10.92 8.12 -8.35
CA SER A 78 9.97 8.53 -7.33
C SER A 78 8.88 9.44 -7.90
N ALA A 79 9.26 10.42 -8.71
CA ALA A 79 8.31 11.27 -9.43
C ALA A 79 7.47 10.46 -10.44
N VAL A 80 8.08 9.50 -11.15
CA VAL A 80 7.38 8.62 -12.11
C VAL A 80 6.31 7.78 -11.41
N TYR A 81 6.63 7.11 -10.29
CA TYR A 81 5.61 6.31 -9.60
C TYR A 81 4.48 7.21 -9.06
N ALA A 82 4.78 8.42 -8.60
CA ALA A 82 3.77 9.36 -8.11
C ALA A 82 2.80 9.79 -9.23
N ILE A 83 3.33 10.12 -10.41
CA ILE A 83 2.50 10.43 -11.59
C ILE A 83 1.68 9.21 -12.00
N SER A 84 2.28 8.02 -12.04
CA SER A 84 1.57 6.77 -12.32
C SER A 84 0.43 6.52 -11.34
N ALA A 85 0.66 6.77 -10.04
CA ALA A 85 -0.37 6.63 -9.01
C ALA A 85 -1.54 7.60 -9.25
N VAL A 86 -1.28 8.85 -9.62
CA VAL A 86 -2.33 9.82 -9.96
C VAL A 86 -3.13 9.33 -11.16
N LEU A 87 -2.46 8.93 -12.24
CA LEU A 87 -3.13 8.43 -13.44
C LEU A 87 -3.97 7.19 -13.16
N TRP A 88 -3.44 6.25 -12.38
CA TRP A 88 -4.18 5.05 -11.99
C TRP A 88 -5.34 5.38 -11.05
N SER A 89 -5.20 6.34 -10.15
CA SER A 89 -6.30 6.81 -9.30
C SER A 89 -7.48 7.35 -10.12
N LEU A 90 -7.21 8.02 -11.25
CA LEU A 90 -8.24 8.46 -12.20
C LEU A 90 -8.91 7.28 -12.94
N VAL A 91 -8.21 6.17 -13.12
CA VAL A 91 -8.79 4.93 -13.66
C VAL A 91 -9.65 4.25 -12.60
N LEU A 92 -9.15 4.14 -11.38
CA LEU A 92 -9.84 3.54 -10.24
C LEU A 92 -11.15 4.28 -9.89
N SER A 93 -11.20 5.61 -10.04
CA SER A 93 -12.41 6.40 -9.80
C SER A 93 -13.55 6.11 -10.79
N LYS A 94 -13.23 5.58 -11.98
CA LYS A 94 -14.21 5.16 -12.98
C LYS A 94 -14.72 3.73 -12.79
N ILE A 95 -14.10 2.96 -11.89
CA ILE A 95 -14.54 1.58 -11.61
C ILE A 95 -15.84 1.64 -10.79
N PRO A 96 -16.91 0.92 -11.21
CA PRO A 96 -18.16 0.88 -10.45
C PRO A 96 -17.93 0.31 -9.05
N ALA A 97 -18.64 0.84 -8.04
CA ALA A 97 -18.49 0.44 -6.64
C ALA A 97 -18.57 -1.08 -6.39
N GLY A 98 -19.32 -1.82 -7.22
CA GLY A 98 -19.42 -3.29 -7.14
C GLY A 98 -18.17 -4.06 -7.60
N LYS A 99 -17.18 -3.39 -8.21
CA LYS A 99 -15.94 -4.00 -8.73
C LYS A 99 -14.67 -3.53 -8.02
N ASN A 100 -14.79 -2.80 -6.92
CA ASN A 100 -13.65 -2.26 -6.15
C ASN A 100 -12.63 -3.34 -5.76
N LYS A 101 -13.08 -4.56 -5.43
CA LYS A 101 -12.19 -5.68 -5.08
C LYS A 101 -11.28 -6.10 -6.25
N LEU A 102 -11.82 -6.09 -7.47
CA LEU A 102 -11.04 -6.41 -8.68
C LEU A 102 -10.05 -5.30 -9.00
N GLY A 103 -10.47 -4.03 -8.92
CA GLY A 103 -9.57 -2.90 -9.11
C GLY A 103 -8.40 -2.92 -8.12
N TYR A 104 -8.69 -3.19 -6.85
CA TYR A 104 -7.66 -3.36 -5.81
C TYR A 104 -6.72 -4.55 -6.09
N ALA A 105 -7.26 -5.73 -6.37
CA ALA A 105 -6.46 -6.93 -6.63
C ALA A 105 -5.56 -6.77 -7.87
N LEU A 106 -6.07 -6.16 -8.95
CA LEU A 106 -5.28 -5.86 -10.14
C LEU A 106 -4.15 -4.88 -9.85
N SER A 107 -4.42 -3.86 -9.03
CA SER A 107 -3.41 -2.88 -8.63
C SER A 107 -2.26 -3.54 -7.87
N LEU A 108 -2.58 -4.40 -6.90
CA LEU A 108 -1.57 -5.15 -6.14
C LEU A 108 -0.80 -6.15 -7.01
N PHE A 109 -1.49 -6.83 -7.94
CA PHE A 109 -0.85 -7.79 -8.84
C PHE A 109 0.15 -7.11 -9.78
N LEU A 110 -0.25 -5.98 -10.38
CA LEU A 110 0.66 -5.16 -11.18
C LEU A 110 1.82 -4.63 -10.34
N GLY A 111 1.56 -4.21 -9.10
CA GLY A 111 2.58 -3.85 -8.12
C GLY A 111 3.60 -4.94 -7.89
N ALA A 112 3.15 -6.17 -7.63
CA ALA A 112 4.01 -7.31 -7.39
C ALA A 112 4.93 -7.58 -8.60
N ILE A 113 4.42 -7.48 -9.83
CA ILE A 113 5.24 -7.56 -11.05
C ILE A 113 6.28 -6.43 -11.07
N GLY A 114 5.85 -5.21 -10.74
CA GLY A 114 6.74 -4.05 -10.61
C GLY A 114 7.90 -4.30 -9.64
N PHE A 115 7.60 -4.71 -8.40
CA PHE A 115 8.60 -5.03 -7.39
C PHE A 115 9.55 -6.16 -7.81
N VAL A 116 9.03 -7.27 -8.34
CA VAL A 116 9.86 -8.38 -8.81
C VAL A 116 10.77 -7.94 -9.96
N SER A 117 10.26 -7.10 -10.87
CA SER A 117 11.03 -6.64 -12.03
C SER A 117 12.22 -5.75 -11.65
N VAL A 118 12.16 -5.02 -10.53
CA VAL A 118 13.29 -4.19 -10.04
C VAL A 118 14.55 -5.03 -9.81
N PHE A 119 14.40 -6.30 -9.38
CA PHE A 119 15.53 -7.19 -9.15
C PHE A 119 16.23 -7.65 -10.44
N PHE A 120 15.51 -7.73 -11.56
CA PHE A 120 16.06 -8.23 -12.82
C PHE A 120 16.53 -7.11 -13.76
N ILE A 121 16.06 -5.89 -13.58
CA ILE A 121 16.31 -4.77 -14.49
C ILE A 121 17.53 -3.96 -14.05
N HIS A 122 18.56 -3.98 -14.89
CA HIS A 122 19.82 -3.26 -14.69
C HIS A 122 19.95 -2.01 -15.58
N SER A 123 18.94 -1.74 -16.42
CA SER A 123 18.92 -0.57 -17.32
C SER A 123 18.13 0.58 -16.71
N GLN A 124 18.74 1.76 -16.71
CA GLN A 124 18.18 3.01 -16.17
C GLN A 124 16.75 3.27 -16.66
N TYR A 125 16.53 3.22 -17.97
CA TYR A 125 15.24 3.55 -18.58
C TYR A 125 14.21 2.42 -18.48
N ALA A 126 14.65 1.16 -18.50
CA ALA A 126 13.74 0.03 -18.32
C ALA A 126 13.11 0.02 -16.92
N LEU A 127 13.84 0.54 -15.91
CA LEU A 127 13.38 0.62 -14.53
C LEU A 127 12.18 1.58 -14.36
N ILE A 128 11.98 2.52 -15.30
CA ILE A 128 10.80 3.40 -15.33
C ILE A 128 9.52 2.56 -15.40
N GLY A 129 9.51 1.49 -16.21
CA GLY A 129 8.36 0.59 -16.32
C GLY A 129 8.01 -0.07 -14.99
N SER A 130 9.01 -0.51 -14.23
CA SER A 130 8.83 -1.08 -12.89
C SER A 130 8.19 -0.08 -11.93
N PHE A 131 8.66 1.16 -11.92
CA PHE A 131 8.13 2.21 -11.04
C PHE A 131 6.74 2.68 -11.45
N VAL A 132 6.38 2.62 -12.73
CA VAL A 132 4.99 2.82 -13.17
C VAL A 132 4.07 1.78 -12.55
N LEU A 133 4.45 0.49 -12.59
CA LEU A 133 3.68 -0.60 -12.00
C LEU A 133 3.59 -0.50 -10.46
N ILE A 134 4.67 -0.08 -9.79
CA ILE A 134 4.66 0.19 -8.35
C ILE A 134 3.69 1.35 -8.03
N GLY A 135 3.68 2.42 -8.84
CA GLY A 135 2.75 3.53 -8.68
C GLY A 135 1.28 3.13 -8.81
N VAL A 136 0.97 2.21 -9.73
CA VAL A 136 -0.36 1.61 -9.87
C VAL A 136 -0.80 0.92 -8.56
N SER A 137 0.09 0.16 -7.94
CA SER A 137 -0.17 -0.49 -6.64
C SER A 137 -0.38 0.51 -5.52
N TRP A 138 0.43 1.57 -5.47
CA TRP A 138 0.32 2.64 -4.47
C TRP A 138 -1.08 3.29 -4.49
N ALA A 139 -1.58 3.60 -5.68
CA ALA A 139 -2.94 4.13 -5.85
C ALA A 139 -4.01 3.15 -5.35
N GLY A 140 -3.87 1.86 -5.66
CA GLY A 140 -4.78 0.82 -5.16
C GLY A 140 -4.78 0.71 -3.63
N MET A 141 -3.58 0.78 -3.01
CA MET A 141 -3.41 0.74 -1.56
C MET A 141 -4.06 1.93 -0.85
N MET A 142 -4.08 3.11 -1.47
CA MET A 142 -4.72 4.28 -0.88
C MET A 142 -6.23 4.34 -1.12
N ALA A 143 -6.72 3.87 -2.28
CA ALA A 143 -8.10 4.10 -2.70
C ALA A 143 -9.14 3.21 -2.00
N TYR A 144 -8.84 1.94 -1.75
CA TYR A 144 -9.86 0.93 -1.44
C TYR A 144 -9.86 0.31 -0.04
N PRO A 145 -8.71 0.05 0.61
CA PRO A 145 -8.66 -0.72 1.85
C PRO A 145 -9.52 -0.14 2.96
N PHE A 146 -9.46 1.18 3.17
CA PHE A 146 -10.26 1.84 4.19
C PHE A 146 -11.77 1.73 3.90
N ILE A 147 -12.17 1.93 2.64
CA ILE A 147 -13.57 1.79 2.19
C ILE A 147 -14.07 0.36 2.38
N MET A 148 -13.23 -0.64 2.09
CA MET A 148 -13.60 -2.05 2.23
C MET A 148 -13.72 -2.47 3.70
N VAL A 149 -12.83 -1.98 4.57
CA VAL A 149 -12.86 -2.26 6.01
C VAL A 149 -14.08 -1.61 6.67
N THR A 150 -14.31 -0.31 6.40
CA THR A 150 -15.46 0.43 6.95
C THR A 150 -16.82 -0.13 6.51
N ASN A 151 -16.94 -0.64 5.28
CA ASN A 151 -18.15 -1.31 4.82
C ASN A 151 -18.35 -2.72 5.41
N ALA A 152 -17.28 -3.38 5.85
CA ALA A 152 -17.34 -4.74 6.38
C ALA A 152 -17.59 -4.80 7.90
N LEU A 153 -17.38 -3.70 8.61
CA LEU A 153 -17.50 -3.62 10.06
C LEU A 153 -18.88 -3.08 10.48
N PRO A 154 -19.51 -3.67 11.51
CA PRO A 154 -20.67 -3.04 12.15
C PRO A 154 -20.25 -1.69 12.74
N GLY A 155 -21.15 -0.71 12.78
CA GLY A 155 -20.85 0.63 13.29
C GLY A 155 -20.41 0.69 14.77
N ASP A 156 -20.58 -0.42 15.49
CA ASP A 156 -20.17 -0.57 16.87
C ASP A 156 -18.64 -0.79 16.98
N HIS A 157 -17.97 -0.02 17.83
CA HIS A 157 -16.50 -0.01 18.01
C HIS A 157 -15.65 0.24 16.74
N MET A 158 -16.19 0.94 15.74
CA MET A 158 -15.47 1.26 14.48
C MET A 158 -14.08 1.89 14.74
N GLY A 159 -13.97 2.78 15.73
CA GLY A 159 -12.69 3.42 16.09
C GLY A 159 -11.59 2.43 16.49
N THR A 160 -11.92 1.41 17.28
CA THR A 160 -10.96 0.38 17.71
C THR A 160 -10.47 -0.47 16.54
N TYR A 161 -11.38 -0.87 15.64
CA TYR A 161 -11.02 -1.64 14.45
C TYR A 161 -10.19 -0.83 13.46
N LEU A 162 -10.48 0.46 13.28
CA LEU A 162 -9.66 1.34 12.45
C LEU A 162 -8.28 1.59 13.06
N GLY A 163 -8.18 1.70 14.39
CA GLY A 163 -6.91 1.76 15.10
C GLY A 163 -6.05 0.51 14.87
N LEU A 164 -6.66 -0.68 14.99
CA LEU A 164 -6.01 -1.97 14.68
C LEU A 164 -5.53 -2.06 13.23
N PHE A 165 -6.37 -1.63 12.29
CA PHE A 165 -6.04 -1.61 10.88
C PHE A 165 -4.86 -0.68 10.59
N ASN A 166 -4.86 0.54 11.13
CA ASN A 166 -3.73 1.45 11.03
C ASN A 166 -2.47 0.91 11.73
N GLY A 167 -2.63 0.17 12.83
CA GLY A 167 -1.52 -0.54 13.47
C GLY A 167 -0.79 -1.44 12.48
N SER A 168 -1.51 -2.19 11.64
CA SER A 168 -0.89 -3.03 10.60
C SER A 168 -0.13 -2.25 9.51
N ILE A 169 -0.48 -0.98 9.29
CA ILE A 169 0.18 -0.08 8.35
C ILE A 169 1.48 0.49 8.94
N CYS A 170 1.48 0.75 10.25
CA CYS A 170 2.62 1.32 10.96
C CYS A 170 3.64 0.27 11.42
N LEU A 171 3.22 -0.99 11.62
CA LEU A 171 4.12 -2.05 12.08
C LEU A 171 5.38 -2.21 11.21
N PRO A 172 5.33 -2.12 9.86
CA PRO A 172 6.53 -2.18 9.04
C PRO A 172 7.47 -0.96 9.14
N GLN A 173 7.07 0.11 9.84
CA GLN A 173 7.87 1.33 10.03
C GLN A 173 8.76 1.30 11.27
N ILE A 174 8.54 0.32 12.16
CA ILE A 174 9.30 0.10 13.40
C ILE A 174 10.37 -0.95 13.14
#